data_AF-A0A1A8E036-F1
#
_entry.id   AF-A0A1A8E036-F1
#
_cell.length_a   1.000
_cell.length_b   1.000
_cell.length_c   1.000
_cell.angle_alpha   90.00
_cell.angle_beta   90.00
_cell.angle_gamma   90.00
#
_symmetry.space_group_name_H-M   'P 1'
#
loop_
_entity.id
_entity.type
_entity.pdbx_description
1 polymer ?
#
loop_
_entity_poly.entity_id
_entity_poly.type
_entity_poly.pdbx_seq_one_letter_code
_entity_poly.pdbx_strand_id
1 'polypeptide(L)'
;MPKAKQSKRRKQYDYNLDRKKLKKKFKKKIAPRIEHPQIRNAWEDHKSTSTNLLEMGLSFDPNRTLPIKKQPLPGQKHRDKPPERVVTKPYIISKLQEEASLPEKDTKTLSSDLIEYVQHMIREHHDDHKAMARDEKNYYQDTPKQISRKINEYKRCHPQHYEAFIRSLAAP
;
A
#
# COMPACT_ATOMS: atom_id res chain seq x y z
N MET A 1 -51.66 -3.93 34.75
CA MET A 1 -51.06 -2.58 34.88
C MET A 1 -50.28 -2.25 33.61
N PRO A 2 -50.73 -1.29 32.77
CA PRO A 2 -49.97 -0.88 31.60
C PRO A 2 -48.70 -0.13 32.04
N LYS A 3 -47.53 -0.51 31.53
CA LYS A 3 -46.25 0.12 31.90
C LYS A 3 -46.27 1.60 31.51
N ALA A 4 -45.95 2.48 32.46
CA ALA A 4 -45.92 3.92 32.24
C ALA A 4 -44.96 4.28 31.08
N LYS A 5 -45.51 4.93 30.05
CA LYS A 5 -44.78 5.39 28.86
C LYS A 5 -43.76 6.44 29.33
N GLN A 6 -42.46 6.09 29.33
CA GLN A 6 -41.43 7.04 29.75
C GLN A 6 -41.55 8.34 28.93
N SER A 7 -41.72 9.45 29.62
CA SER A 7 -41.79 10.79 29.03
C SER A 7 -40.56 11.01 28.15
N LYS A 8 -40.77 11.27 26.85
CA LYS A 8 -39.67 11.63 25.94
C LYS A 8 -39.05 12.92 26.49
N ARG A 9 -37.83 12.83 27.04
CA ARG A 9 -37.04 14.00 27.45
C ARG A 9 -37.13 15.08 26.36
N ARG A 10 -37.53 16.29 26.74
CA ARG A 10 -37.61 17.44 25.82
C ARG A 10 -36.24 17.62 25.18
N LYS A 11 -36.17 17.80 23.85
CA LYS A 11 -34.91 18.05 23.15
C LYS A 11 -34.36 19.39 23.64
N GLN A 12 -33.37 19.36 24.54
CA GLN A 12 -32.69 20.56 25.02
C GLN A 12 -31.65 21.00 23.96
N TYR A 13 -31.58 22.30 23.71
CA TYR A 13 -30.56 22.87 22.84
C TYR A 13 -29.24 22.95 23.59
N ASP A 14 -28.20 22.28 23.09
CA ASP A 14 -26.85 22.41 23.62
C ASP A 14 -26.17 23.61 22.97
N TYR A 15 -25.88 24.64 23.77
CA TYR A 15 -25.23 25.88 23.33
C TYR A 15 -23.74 25.70 23.03
N ASN A 16 -23.11 24.63 23.50
CA ASN A 16 -21.69 24.36 23.27
C ASN A 16 -21.43 23.65 21.92
N LEU A 17 -22.48 23.14 21.28
CA LEU A 17 -22.38 22.43 20.00
C LEU A 17 -22.73 23.33 18.81
N ASP A 18 -21.71 23.64 18.02
CA ASP A 18 -21.92 24.29 16.72
C ASP A 18 -22.57 23.30 15.72
N ARG A 19 -23.89 23.45 15.54
CA ARG A 19 -24.69 22.62 14.63
C ARG A 19 -24.26 22.73 13.17
N LYS A 20 -23.72 23.87 12.73
CA LYS A 20 -23.21 24.03 11.36
C LYS A 20 -21.98 23.16 11.15
N LYS A 21 -21.07 23.14 12.13
CA LYS A 21 -19.89 22.25 12.12
C LYS A 21 -20.30 20.77 12.17
N LEU A 22 -21.28 20.41 13.02
CA LEU A 22 -21.81 19.04 13.07
C LEU A 22 -22.40 18.61 11.73
N LYS A 23 -23.24 19.45 11.10
CA LYS A 23 -23.82 19.17 9.78
C LYS A 23 -22.73 18.94 8.72
N LYS A 24 -21.68 19.77 8.72
CA LYS A 24 -20.50 19.57 7.83
C LYS A 24 -19.82 18.24 8.10
N LYS A 25 -19.59 17.86 9.36
CA LYS A 25 -19.02 16.55 9.75
C LYS A 25 -19.89 15.40 9.26
N PHE A 26 -21.21 15.47 9.43
CA PHE A 26 -22.14 14.45 8.95
C PHE A 26 -22.10 14.31 7.42
N LYS A 27 -22.13 15.43 6.69
CA LYS A 27 -22.01 15.42 5.22
C LYS A 27 -20.70 14.77 4.75
N LYS A 28 -19.58 15.07 5.40
CA LYS A 28 -18.27 14.46 5.10
C LYS A 28 -18.23 12.96 5.40
N LYS A 29 -18.98 12.49 6.40
CA LYS A 29 -19.09 11.06 6.73
C LYS A 29 -19.96 10.30 5.73
N ILE A 30 -21.04 10.94 5.26
CA ILE A 30 -21.97 10.39 4.27
C ILE A 30 -21.29 10.22 2.92
N ALA A 31 -20.65 11.29 2.44
CA ALA A 31 -19.94 11.32 1.15
C ALA A 31 -18.47 11.69 1.38
N PRO A 32 -17.63 10.73 1.80
CA PRO A 32 -16.20 10.94 1.89
C PRO A 32 -15.59 11.13 0.49
N ARG A 33 -14.47 11.84 0.43
CA ARG A 33 -13.66 11.93 -0.80
C ARG A 33 -12.96 10.58 -0.98
N ILE A 34 -13.30 9.88 -2.05
CA ILE A 34 -12.76 8.57 -2.41
C ILE A 34 -12.04 8.75 -3.74
N GLU A 35 -10.74 8.47 -3.78
CA GLU A 35 -9.92 8.63 -4.99
C GLU A 35 -10.17 7.49 -6.00
N HIS A 36 -10.42 6.27 -5.51
CA HIS A 36 -10.60 5.10 -6.37
C HIS A 36 -11.97 5.11 -7.08
N PRO A 37 -12.03 5.10 -8.42
CA PRO A 37 -13.27 5.31 -9.14
C PRO A 37 -14.28 4.17 -8.94
N GLN A 38 -13.83 2.90 -8.87
CA GLN A 38 -14.73 1.75 -8.67
C GLN A 38 -15.47 1.81 -7.32
N ILE A 39 -14.76 2.17 -6.25
CA ILE A 39 -15.34 2.31 -4.91
C ILE A 39 -16.27 3.52 -4.89
N ARG A 40 -15.87 4.63 -5.52
CA ARG A 40 -16.69 5.84 -5.59
C ARG A 40 -18.00 5.59 -6.33
N ASN A 41 -17.99 4.91 -7.46
CA ASN A 41 -19.16 4.61 -8.27
C ASN A 41 -20.14 3.67 -7.56
N ALA A 42 -19.63 2.76 -6.72
CA ALA A 42 -20.45 1.84 -5.95
C ALA A 42 -20.95 2.41 -4.62
N TRP A 43 -20.51 3.61 -4.23
CA TRP A 43 -20.80 4.21 -2.93
C TRP A 43 -22.23 4.75 -2.86
N GLU A 44 -22.95 4.41 -1.79
CA GLU A 44 -24.31 4.89 -1.54
C GLU A 44 -24.35 5.84 -0.34
N ASP A 45 -24.68 7.11 -0.59
CA ASP A 45 -24.68 8.18 0.43
C ASP A 45 -25.74 7.96 1.54
N HIS A 46 -26.78 7.17 1.29
CA HIS A 46 -27.82 6.89 2.28
C HIS A 46 -27.43 5.79 3.29
N LYS A 47 -26.35 5.04 3.00
CA LYS A 47 -25.84 3.96 3.86
C LYS A 47 -24.68 4.44 4.73
N SER A 48 -24.44 3.71 5.82
CA SER A 48 -23.26 3.97 6.66
C SER A 48 -21.98 3.56 5.92
N THR A 49 -20.86 4.19 6.26
CA THR A 49 -19.53 3.82 5.72
C THR A 49 -19.22 2.34 5.93
N SER A 50 -19.57 1.80 7.10
CA SER A 50 -19.38 0.40 7.45
C SER A 50 -20.20 -0.53 6.57
N THR A 51 -21.47 -0.18 6.34
CA THR A 51 -22.38 -0.94 5.49
C THR A 51 -21.93 -0.92 4.04
N ASN A 52 -21.56 0.26 3.51
CA ASN A 52 -21.05 0.38 2.14
C ASN A 52 -19.82 -0.51 1.93
N LEU A 53 -18.82 -0.42 2.79
CA LEU A 53 -17.62 -1.24 2.68
C LEU A 53 -17.96 -2.73 2.79
N LEU A 54 -18.80 -3.11 3.74
CA LEU A 54 -19.22 -4.51 3.92
C LEU A 54 -19.96 -5.07 2.69
N GLU A 55 -20.83 -4.29 2.06
CA GLU A 55 -21.52 -4.69 0.82
C GLU A 55 -20.55 -4.86 -0.35
N MET A 56 -19.51 -4.03 -0.41
CA MET A 56 -18.39 -4.18 -1.34
C MET A 56 -17.43 -5.31 -0.94
N GLY A 57 -17.61 -5.93 0.23
CA GLY A 57 -16.76 -6.96 0.82
C GLY A 57 -15.40 -6.46 1.35
N LEU A 58 -15.30 -5.16 1.63
CA LEU A 58 -14.18 -4.51 2.32
C LEU A 58 -14.45 -4.42 3.83
N SER A 59 -13.39 -4.46 4.64
CA SER A 59 -13.53 -4.26 6.10
C SER A 59 -13.51 -2.79 6.47
N PHE A 60 -14.47 -2.33 7.28
CA PHE A 60 -14.39 -1.01 7.91
C PHE A 60 -13.39 -0.96 9.08
N ASP A 61 -13.33 -2.02 9.89
CA ASP A 61 -12.36 -2.16 10.98
C ASP A 61 -11.61 -3.50 10.84
N PRO A 62 -10.31 -3.49 10.54
CA PRO A 62 -9.51 -4.70 10.41
C PRO A 62 -9.42 -5.47 11.74
N ASN A 63 -9.35 -4.77 12.87
CA ASN A 63 -9.21 -5.40 14.19
C ASN A 63 -10.47 -6.14 14.65
N ARG A 64 -11.63 -5.80 14.06
CA ARG A 64 -12.89 -6.48 14.30
C ARG A 64 -13.14 -7.63 13.33
N THR A 65 -12.65 -7.50 12.10
CA THR A 65 -12.87 -8.48 11.03
C THR A 65 -11.87 -9.62 11.06
N LEU A 66 -10.63 -9.36 11.47
CA LEU A 66 -9.62 -10.39 11.68
C LEU A 66 -9.82 -11.08 13.04
N PRO A 67 -9.65 -12.41 13.12
CA PRO A 67 -9.78 -13.17 14.36
C PRO A 67 -8.54 -12.98 15.26
N ILE A 68 -8.21 -11.74 15.59
CA ILE A 68 -7.11 -11.43 16.51
C ILE A 68 -7.62 -11.61 17.93
N LYS A 69 -7.04 -12.57 18.66
CA LYS A 69 -7.36 -12.82 20.07
C LYS A 69 -6.89 -11.62 20.90
N LYS A 70 -7.82 -10.80 21.38
CA LYS A 70 -7.51 -9.76 22.36
C LYS A 70 -7.49 -10.38 23.75
N GLN A 71 -6.41 -10.15 24.51
CA GLN A 71 -6.41 -10.46 25.94
C GLN A 71 -7.43 -9.56 26.63
N PRO A 72 -8.45 -10.11 27.32
CA PRO A 72 -9.48 -9.29 27.93
C PRO A 72 -8.89 -8.52 29.11
N LEU A 73 -9.06 -7.20 29.10
CA LEU A 73 -8.83 -6.37 30.28
C LEU A 73 -9.87 -6.71 31.35
N PRO A 74 -9.53 -6.68 32.66
CA PRO A 74 -10.47 -6.97 33.73
C PRO A 74 -11.71 -6.05 33.64
N GLY A 75 -12.90 -6.64 33.55
CA GLY A 75 -14.18 -5.92 33.51
C GLY A 75 -14.77 -5.64 32.11
N GLN A 76 -14.06 -5.91 31.01
CA GLN A 76 -14.64 -5.80 29.66
C GLN A 76 -15.27 -7.11 29.19
N LYS A 77 -16.61 -7.12 29.06
CA LYS A 77 -17.31 -8.19 28.35
C LYS A 77 -17.08 -8.03 26.85
N HIS A 78 -16.38 -8.99 26.23
CA HIS A 78 -16.18 -9.06 24.78
C HIS A 78 -17.55 -9.23 24.09
N ARG A 79 -18.05 -8.17 23.45
CA ARG A 79 -19.30 -8.19 22.68
C ARG A 79 -19.05 -7.67 21.26
N ASP A 80 -18.15 -8.29 20.52
CA ASP A 80 -18.05 -8.02 19.10
C ASP A 80 -18.17 -9.34 18.36
N LYS A 81 -19.41 -9.77 18.09
CA LYS A 81 -19.65 -10.77 17.05
C LYS A 81 -19.09 -10.16 15.75
N PRO A 82 -18.25 -10.89 14.99
CA PRO A 82 -17.84 -10.44 13.67
C PRO A 82 -19.09 -10.09 12.87
N PRO A 83 -19.08 -8.98 12.11
CA PRO A 83 -20.21 -8.65 11.26
C PRO A 83 -20.46 -9.81 10.30
N GLU A 84 -21.73 -10.20 10.15
CA GLU A 84 -22.13 -11.23 9.20
C GLU A 84 -21.77 -10.76 7.79
N ARG A 85 -21.06 -11.60 7.04
CA ARG A 85 -20.55 -11.24 5.72
C ARG A 85 -21.69 -11.25 4.72
N VAL A 86 -22.29 -10.09 4.47
CA VAL A 86 -23.26 -9.88 3.39
C VAL A 86 -22.57 -9.10 2.28
N VAL A 87 -22.04 -9.80 1.28
CA VAL A 87 -21.42 -9.17 0.10
C VAL A 87 -22.46 -9.06 -0.99
N THR A 88 -22.95 -7.83 -1.22
CA THR A 88 -23.95 -7.54 -2.26
C THR A 88 -23.30 -7.15 -3.59
N LYS A 89 -22.09 -6.57 -3.55
CA LYS A 89 -21.38 -6.01 -4.71
C LYS A 89 -20.02 -6.72 -4.91
N PRO A 90 -20.01 -8.03 -5.25
CA PRO A 90 -18.77 -8.81 -5.34
C PRO A 90 -17.83 -8.37 -6.46
N TYR A 91 -18.38 -7.74 -7.51
CA TYR A 91 -17.62 -7.27 -8.69
C TYR A 91 -16.53 -6.23 -8.36
N ILE A 92 -16.61 -5.59 -7.19
CA ILE A 92 -15.64 -4.57 -6.76
C ILE A 92 -14.38 -5.25 -6.28
N ILE A 93 -14.51 -6.28 -5.43
CA ILE A 93 -13.36 -7.06 -4.96
C ILE A 93 -12.65 -7.71 -6.14
N SER A 94 -13.39 -8.33 -7.07
CA SER A 94 -12.77 -9.01 -8.20
C SER A 94 -11.93 -8.05 -9.05
N LYS A 95 -12.45 -6.85 -9.33
CA LYS A 95 -11.71 -5.80 -10.07
C LYS A 95 -10.50 -5.30 -9.30
N LEU A 96 -10.64 -5.07 -7.99
CA LEU A 96 -9.52 -4.64 -7.14
C LEU A 96 -8.42 -5.70 -7.07
N GLN A 97 -8.79 -6.98 -7.02
CA GLN A 97 -7.85 -8.10 -7.05
C GLN A 97 -7.15 -8.20 -8.39
N GLU A 98 -7.89 -8.04 -9.50
CA GLU A 98 -7.34 -8.01 -10.84
C GLU A 98 -6.33 -6.86 -11.00
N GLU A 99 -6.69 -5.64 -10.61
CA GLU A 99 -5.80 -4.47 -10.68
C GLU A 99 -4.56 -4.63 -9.81
N ALA A 100 -4.71 -5.16 -8.59
CA ALA A 100 -3.60 -5.43 -7.69
C ALA A 100 -2.70 -6.59 -8.17
N SER A 101 -3.23 -7.51 -8.98
CA SER A 101 -2.44 -8.61 -9.55
C SER A 101 -1.53 -8.16 -10.68
N LEU A 102 -1.78 -6.99 -11.28
CA LEU A 102 -0.96 -6.46 -12.35
C LEU A 102 0.44 -6.11 -11.83
N PRO A 103 1.51 -6.54 -12.52
CA PRO A 103 2.87 -6.22 -12.10
C PRO A 103 3.14 -4.72 -12.22
N GLU A 104 3.69 -4.13 -11.17
CA GLU A 104 4.16 -2.75 -11.22
C GLU A 104 5.41 -2.63 -12.09
N LYS A 105 5.52 -1.53 -12.85
CA LYS A 105 6.71 -1.23 -13.64
C LYS A 105 7.85 -0.81 -12.70
N ASP A 106 8.99 -1.47 -12.77
CA ASP A 106 10.20 -1.04 -12.06
C ASP A 106 10.75 0.22 -12.76
N THR A 107 10.57 1.40 -12.14
CA THR A 107 11.07 2.68 -12.67
C THR A 107 12.46 3.04 -12.12
N LYS A 108 13.15 2.10 -11.48
CA LYS A 108 14.48 2.34 -10.93
C LYS A 108 15.49 2.49 -12.05
N THR A 109 16.26 3.56 -11.97
CA THR A 109 17.37 3.86 -12.87
C THR A 109 18.65 4.04 -12.06
N LEU A 110 19.79 3.90 -12.72
CA LEU A 110 21.10 4.15 -12.12
C LEU A 110 21.67 5.49 -12.57
N SER A 111 22.58 6.06 -11.77
CA SER A 111 23.36 7.23 -12.17
C SER A 111 24.38 6.87 -13.25
N SER A 112 24.74 7.85 -14.09
CA SER A 112 25.78 7.68 -15.12
C SER A 112 27.10 7.20 -14.51
N ASP A 113 27.54 7.86 -13.42
CA ASP A 113 28.78 7.53 -12.71
C ASP A 113 28.84 6.06 -12.26
N LEU A 114 27.72 5.50 -11.81
CA LEU A 114 27.66 4.11 -11.37
C LEU A 114 27.78 3.16 -12.58
N ILE A 115 27.15 3.52 -13.70
CA ILE A 115 27.24 2.76 -14.95
C ILE A 115 28.68 2.78 -15.47
N GLU A 116 29.31 3.95 -15.51
CA GLU A 116 30.71 4.12 -15.95
C GLU A 116 31.68 3.35 -15.05
N TYR A 117 31.50 3.43 -13.73
CA TYR A 117 32.27 2.64 -12.77
C TYR A 117 32.15 1.13 -13.04
N VAL A 118 30.92 0.63 -13.21
CA VAL A 118 30.67 -0.79 -13.46
C VAL A 118 31.25 -1.22 -14.82
N GLN A 119 31.08 -0.40 -15.87
CA GLN A 119 31.63 -0.69 -17.19
C GLN A 119 33.16 -0.77 -17.16
N HIS A 120 33.82 0.15 -16.43
CA HIS A 120 35.26 0.09 -16.24
C HIS A 120 35.69 -1.20 -15.54
N MET A 121 35.04 -1.57 -14.44
CA MET A 121 35.35 -2.80 -13.70
C MET A 121 35.19 -4.06 -14.56
N ILE A 122 34.15 -4.12 -15.40
CA ILE A 122 33.92 -5.27 -16.30
C ILE A 122 34.94 -5.29 -17.46
N ARG A 123 35.35 -4.11 -17.96
CA ARG A 123 36.33 -4.01 -19.05
C ARG A 123 37.71 -4.52 -18.61
N GLU A 124 38.16 -4.12 -17.42
CA GLU A 124 39.51 -4.46 -16.93
C GLU A 124 39.57 -5.84 -16.24
N HIS A 125 38.56 -6.19 -15.45
CA HIS A 125 38.58 -7.37 -14.56
C HIS A 125 37.53 -8.43 -14.89
N HIS A 126 36.73 -8.24 -15.94
CA HIS A 126 35.71 -9.20 -16.39
C HIS A 126 34.72 -9.64 -15.29
N ASP A 127 34.79 -10.90 -14.84
CA ASP A 127 33.94 -11.46 -13.77
C ASP A 127 34.70 -11.64 -12.44
N ASP A 128 35.96 -11.19 -12.35
CA ASP A 128 36.79 -11.33 -11.16
C ASP A 128 36.55 -10.22 -10.14
N HIS A 129 35.48 -10.36 -9.36
CA HIS A 129 35.08 -9.39 -8.33
C HIS A 129 36.15 -9.13 -7.25
N LYS A 130 37.06 -10.10 -7.01
CA LYS A 130 38.19 -9.93 -6.08
C LYS A 130 39.29 -9.04 -6.67
N ALA A 131 39.46 -9.03 -7.98
CA ALA A 131 40.38 -8.14 -8.67
C ALA A 131 39.79 -6.73 -8.73
N MET A 132 38.50 -6.60 -9.06
CA MET A 132 37.77 -5.31 -9.03
C MET A 132 37.86 -4.59 -7.69
N ALA A 133 37.83 -5.34 -6.58
CA ALA A 133 37.92 -4.73 -5.26
C ALA A 133 39.31 -4.11 -4.96
N ARG A 134 40.35 -4.59 -5.65
CA ARG A 134 41.73 -4.09 -5.54
C ARG A 134 42.06 -3.02 -6.59
N ASP A 135 41.12 -2.73 -7.48
CA ASP A 135 41.31 -1.74 -8.55
C ASP A 135 41.42 -0.32 -8.00
N GLU A 136 42.21 0.53 -8.64
CA GLU A 136 42.45 1.92 -8.22
C GLU A 136 41.18 2.79 -8.33
N LYS A 137 40.29 2.49 -9.27
CA LYS A 137 39.02 3.20 -9.46
C LYS A 137 38.01 2.85 -8.35
N ASN A 138 38.26 1.81 -7.55
CA ASN A 138 37.48 1.47 -6.37
C ASN A 138 37.78 2.41 -5.18
N TYR A 139 37.58 3.72 -5.37
CA TYR A 139 37.93 4.75 -4.38
C TYR A 139 37.26 4.55 -3.01
N TYR A 140 35.99 4.13 -3.01
CA TYR A 140 35.22 3.89 -1.79
C TYR A 140 35.45 2.51 -1.17
N GLN A 141 36.41 1.75 -1.71
CA GLN A 141 36.82 0.46 -1.16
C GLN A 141 35.64 -0.52 -1.07
N ASP A 142 34.81 -0.59 -2.11
CA ASP A 142 33.71 -1.52 -2.16
C ASP A 142 34.21 -2.96 -2.05
N THR A 143 33.55 -3.74 -1.21
CA THR A 143 33.82 -5.17 -1.09
C THR A 143 33.41 -5.90 -2.37
N PRO A 144 34.01 -7.06 -2.69
CA PRO A 144 33.65 -7.85 -3.88
C PRO A 144 32.15 -8.12 -4.02
N LYS A 145 31.44 -8.28 -2.88
CA LYS A 145 29.99 -8.51 -2.84
C LYS A 145 29.17 -7.24 -3.14
N GLN A 146 29.68 -6.06 -2.78
CA GLN A 146 29.05 -4.79 -3.13
C GLN A 146 29.23 -4.51 -4.62
N ILE A 147 30.41 -4.77 -5.18
CA ILE A 147 30.68 -4.62 -6.61
C ILE A 147 29.78 -5.56 -7.42
N SER A 148 29.67 -6.83 -7.03
CA SER A 148 28.77 -7.77 -7.71
C SER A 148 27.30 -7.34 -7.64
N ARG A 149 26.88 -6.75 -6.52
CA ARG A 149 25.55 -6.16 -6.39
C ARG A 149 25.35 -4.97 -7.34
N LYS A 150 26.32 -4.07 -7.46
CA LYS A 150 26.28 -2.93 -8.40
C LYS A 150 26.18 -3.41 -9.86
N ILE A 151 26.93 -4.45 -10.22
CA ILE A 151 26.85 -5.09 -11.55
C ILE A 151 25.44 -5.66 -11.78
N ASN A 152 24.88 -6.38 -10.80
CA ASN A 152 23.54 -6.96 -10.92
C ASN A 152 22.44 -5.89 -10.95
N GLU A 153 22.60 -4.79 -10.22
CA GLU A 153 21.71 -3.63 -10.29
C GLU A 153 21.75 -2.99 -11.68
N TYR A 154 22.93 -2.89 -12.31
CA TYR A 154 23.07 -2.40 -13.68
C TYR A 154 22.39 -3.31 -14.71
N LYS A 155 22.61 -4.63 -14.61
CA LYS A 155 21.91 -5.64 -15.43
C LYS A 155 20.38 -5.53 -15.31
N ARG A 156 19.89 -5.34 -14.08
CA ARG A 156 18.45 -5.25 -13.80
C ARG A 156 17.83 -3.95 -14.32
N CYS A 157 18.46 -2.81 -14.09
CA CYS A 157 17.88 -1.51 -14.44
C CYS A 157 18.03 -1.18 -15.94
N HIS A 158 19.12 -1.59 -16.58
CA HIS A 158 19.43 -1.26 -17.97
C HIS A 158 19.88 -2.49 -18.77
N PRO A 159 19.02 -3.51 -18.97
CA PRO A 159 19.40 -4.77 -19.63
C PRO A 159 19.89 -4.56 -21.07
N GLN A 160 19.18 -3.75 -21.86
CA GLN A 160 19.56 -3.47 -23.26
C GLN A 160 20.90 -2.75 -23.38
N HIS A 161 21.19 -1.80 -22.46
CA HIS A 161 22.46 -1.08 -22.45
C HIS A 161 23.61 -1.98 -22.00
N TYR A 162 23.36 -2.85 -21.01
CA TYR A 162 24.32 -3.85 -20.57
C TYR A 162 24.67 -4.83 -21.70
N GLU A 163 23.67 -5.37 -22.40
CA GLU A 163 23.87 -6.30 -23.53
C GLU A 163 24.66 -5.64 -24.68
N ALA A 164 24.34 -4.40 -25.03
CA ALA A 164 25.08 -3.64 -26.03
C ALA A 164 26.55 -3.43 -25.64
N PHE A 165 26.81 -3.15 -24.36
CA PHE A 165 28.16 -3.00 -23.81
C PHE A 165 28.94 -4.33 -23.83
N ILE A 166 28.34 -5.44 -23.41
CA ILE A 166 29.00 -6.75 -23.50
C ILE A 166 29.28 -7.13 -24.95
N ARG A 167 28.35 -6.84 -25.87
CA ARG A 167 28.55 -7.08 -27.30
C ARG A 167 29.70 -6.24 -27.87
N SER A 168 29.90 -5.01 -27.40
CA SER A 168 31.02 -4.18 -27.86
C SER A 168 32.36 -4.66 -27.34
N LEU A 169 32.42 -5.29 -26.15
CA LEU A 169 33.63 -5.93 -25.64
C LEU A 169 33.96 -7.24 -26.37
N ALA A 170 32.94 -7.95 -26.87
CA ALA A 170 33.11 -9.21 -27.60
C ALA A 170 33.44 -9.01 -29.10
N ALA A 171 33.37 -7.79 -29.62
CA ALA A 171 33.74 -7.47 -30.98
C ALA A 171 35.29 -7.37 -31.09
N PRO A 172 35.93 -8.12 -32.00
CA PRO A 172 37.38 -8.13 -32.18
C PRO A 172 37.93 -6.84 -32.83
#